data_AF-A0A7C1FXK7-F1
#
_entry.id   AF-A0A7C1FXK7-F1
#
_cell.length_a   1.000
_cell.length_b   1.000
_cell.length_c   1.000
_cell.angle_alpha   90.00
_cell.angle_beta   90.00
_cell.angle_gamma   90.00
#
_symmetry.space_group_name_H-M   'P 1'
#
loop_
_entity.id
_entity.type
_entity.pdbx_description
1 polymer ?
#
loop_
_entity_poly.entity_id
_entity_poly.type
_entity_poly.pdbx_seq_one_letter_code
_entity_poly.pdbx_strand_id
1 'polypeptide(L)' 'KKYDINDDHVMLYNLGGIPCIDIIDFDYPPWHTQADTPEQCSPLSLAKVGWVVQRWLQSLP' A
#
# COMPACT_ATOMS: atom_id res chain seq x y z
N LYS A 1 -8.92 4.11 -14.56
CA LYS A 1 -8.14 2.89 -14.86
C LYS A 1 -6.70 2.89 -14.39
N LYS A 2 -5.92 4.00 -14.42
CA LYS A 2 -4.56 4.00 -13.84
C LYS A 2 -4.54 3.48 -12.38
N TYR A 3 -5.56 3.82 -11.60
CA TYR A 3 -5.70 3.45 -10.19
C TYR A 3 -6.66 2.27 -9.95
N ASP A 4 -7.12 1.59 -11.01
CA ASP A 4 -7.96 0.39 -10.87
C ASP A 4 -7.05 -0.83 -10.97
N ILE A 5 -6.76 -1.47 -9.83
CA ILE A 5 -5.86 -2.63 -9.75
C ILE A 5 -6.57 -3.83 -9.12
N ASN A 6 -6.35 -5.01 -9.71
CA ASN A 6 -6.78 -6.27 -9.11
C ASN A 6 -5.70 -6.70 -8.12
N ASP A 7 -5.95 -6.45 -6.85
CA ASP A 7 -5.11 -6.86 -5.73
C ASP A 7 -6.00 -7.50 -4.64
N ASP A 8 -5.39 -7.97 -3.56
CA ASP A 8 -6.04 -8.75 -2.50
C ASP A 8 -7.28 -8.04 -1.91
N HIS A 9 -7.23 -6.71 -1.80
CA HIS A 9 -8.34 -5.89 -1.27
C HIS A 9 -9.65 -6.08 -2.05
N VAL A 10 -9.59 -6.40 -3.34
CA VAL A 10 -10.77 -6.59 -4.19
C VAL A 10 -11.57 -7.80 -3.72
N MET A 11 -10.93 -8.93 -3.43
CA MET A 11 -11.62 -10.15 -2.99
C MET A 11 -12.02 -10.08 -1.52
N LEU A 12 -11.20 -9.42 -0.69
CA LEU A 12 -11.58 -9.12 0.70
C LEU A 12 -12.89 -8.33 0.78
N TYR A 13 -13.07 -7.36 -0.12
CA TYR A 13 -14.31 -6.59 -0.21
C TYR A 13 -15.44 -7.37 -0.89
N ASN A 14 -15.24 -7.80 -2.15
CA ASN A 14 -16.32 -8.33 -2.99
C ASN A 14 -16.88 -9.67 -2.48
N LEU A 15 -16.02 -10.55 -1.95
CA LEU A 15 -16.42 -11.86 -1.44
C LEU A 15 -16.53 -11.86 0.09
N GLY A 16 -15.54 -11.26 0.77
CA GLY A 16 -15.48 -11.25 2.23
C GLY A 16 -16.41 -10.24 2.89
N GLY A 17 -16.88 -9.22 2.15
CA GLY A 17 -17.66 -8.12 2.72
C GLY A 17 -16.86 -7.23 3.68
N ILE A 18 -15.53 -7.32 3.67
CA ILE A 18 -14.65 -6.57 4.57
C ILE A 18 -14.25 -5.26 3.88
N PRO A 19 -14.58 -4.09 4.46
CA PRO A 19 -14.08 -2.81 3.94
C PRO A 19 -12.56 -2.76 4.04
N CYS A 20 -11.90 -2.65 2.89
CA CYS A 20 -10.45 -2.60 2.79
C CYS A 20 -10.02 -1.42 1.92
N ILE A 21 -8.79 -0.96 2.15
CA ILE A 21 -8.10 0.01 1.31
C ILE A 21 -6.73 -0.56 0.95
N ASP A 22 -6.21 -0.14 -0.20
CA ASP A 22 -4.86 -0.48 -0.64
C ASP A 22 -3.99 0.79 -0.66
N ILE A 23 -2.82 0.70 -0.02
CA ILE A 23 -1.85 1.80 0.07
C ILE A 23 -0.67 1.41 -0.82
N ILE A 24 -0.72 1.85 -2.08
CA ILE A 24 0.17 1.40 -3.14
C ILE A 24 0.75 2.59 -3.91
N ASP A 25 2.02 2.48 -4.31
CA ASP A 25 2.68 3.41 -5.23
C ASP A 25 2.57 2.88 -6.67
N PHE A 26 1.76 3.56 -7.49
CA PHE A 26 1.58 3.23 -8.91
C PHE A 26 2.72 3.74 -9.79
N ASP A 27 3.61 4.58 -9.27
CA ASP A 27 4.69 5.23 -9.99
C ASP A 27 6.06 4.72 -9.49
N TYR A 28 6.20 3.38 -9.39
CA TYR A 28 7.41 2.67 -8.97
C TYR A 28 8.08 1.90 -10.14
N PRO A 29 9.02 2.50 -10.90
CA PRO A 29 9.65 1.89 -12.07
C PRO A 29 10.37 0.54 -11.85
N PRO A 30 11.00 0.26 -10.69
CA PRO A 30 11.65 -1.03 -10.45
C PRO A 30 10.71 -2.22 -10.31
N TRP A 31 9.39 -2.00 -10.17
CA TRP A 31 8.38 -3.05 -9.99
C TRP A 31 8.54 -4.20 -11.02
N HIS A 32 8.55 -5.44 -10.52
CA HIS A 32 8.72 -6.66 -11.33
C HIS A 32 10.02 -6.70 -12.15
N THR A 33 11.09 -6.06 -11.68
CA THR A 33 12.43 -6.17 -12.26
C THR A 33 13.45 -6.64 -11.22
N GLN A 34 14.66 -7.01 -11.68
CA GLN A 34 15.77 -7.31 -10.77
C GLN A 34 16.32 -6.07 -10.05
N ALA A 35 15.89 -4.87 -10.42
CA ALA A 35 16.27 -3.63 -9.76
C ALA A 35 15.39 -3.32 -8.53
N ASP A 36 14.36 -4.13 -8.25
CA ASP A 36 13.58 -4.05 -7.02
C ASP A 36 14.40 -4.61 -5.85
N THR A 37 15.33 -3.79 -5.37
CA THR A 37 16.30 -4.14 -4.33
C THR A 37 16.16 -3.20 -3.13
N PRO A 38 16.70 -3.55 -1.95
CA PRO A 38 16.61 -2.71 -0.75
C PRO A 38 17.14 -1.27 -0.94
N GLU A 39 18.01 -1.04 -1.91
CA GLU A 39 18.52 0.29 -2.25
C GLU A 39 17.45 1.24 -2.82
N GLN A 40 16.35 0.71 -3.35
CA GLN A 40 15.20 1.52 -3.79
C GLN A 40 14.32 1.99 -2.61
N CYS A 41 14.50 1.42 -1.42
CA CYS A 41 13.72 1.79 -0.25
C CYS A 41 14.20 3.13 0.33
N SER A 42 13.27 4.06 0.51
CA SER A 42 13.50 5.32 1.23
C SER A 42 13.13 5.14 2.71
N PRO A 43 14.08 5.29 3.66
CA PRO A 43 13.78 5.21 5.10
C PRO A 43 12.69 6.21 5.52
N LEU A 44 12.72 7.41 4.94
CA LEU A 44 11.73 8.45 5.24
C LEU A 44 10.35 8.12 4.67
N SER A 45 10.26 7.53 3.48
CA SER A 45 8.97 7.14 2.90
C SER A 45 8.31 6.04 3.72
N LEU A 46 9.09 5.02 4.12
CA LEU A 46 8.61 3.95 5.01
C LEU A 46 8.11 4.50 6.35
N ALA A 47 8.87 5.42 6.96
CA ALA A 47 8.47 6.07 8.20
C ALA A 47 7.16 6.86 8.05
N LYS A 48 6.97 7.60 6.95
CA LYS A 48 5.75 8.38 6.70
C LYS A 48 4.51 7.49 6.62
N VAL A 49 4.55 6.39 5.87
CA VAL A 49 3.44 5.43 5.80
C VAL A 49 3.13 4.88 7.19
N GLY A 50 4.16 4.44 7.91
CA GLY A 50 4.03 3.92 9.28
C GLY A 50 3.39 4.93 10.23
N TRP A 51 3.85 6.19 10.24
CA TRP A 51 3.32 7.23 11.12
C TRP A 51 1.86 7.57 10.84
N VAL A 52 1.46 7.66 9.56
CA VAL A 52 0.07 7.96 9.21
C VAL A 52 -0.86 6.82 9.63
N VAL A 53 -0.50 5.57 9.32
CA VAL A 53 -1.28 4.39 9.71
C VAL A 53 -1.36 4.29 11.25
N GLN A 54 -0.23 4.45 11.94
CA GLN A 54 -0.18 4.46 13.39
C GLN A 54 -1.09 5.54 13.98
N ARG A 55 -1.00 6.78 13.46
CA ARG A 55 -1.81 7.89 13.97
C ARG A 55 -3.30 7.66 13.74
N TRP A 56 -3.67 7.10 12.60
CA TRP A 56 -5.05 6.72 12.27
C TRP A 56 -5.56 5.65 13.23
N LEU A 57 -4.81 4.56 13.46
CA LEU A 57 -5.17 3.51 14.42
C LEU A 57 -5.37 4.06 15.84
N GLN A 58 -4.50 4.98 16.28
CA GLN A 58 -4.63 5.65 17.58
C GLN A 58 -5.81 6.64 17.68
N SER A 59 -6.41 7.02 16.55
CA SER A 59 -7.58 7.91 16.53
C SER A 59 -8.91 7.14 16.55
N LEU A 60 -8.86 5.81 16.44
CA LEU A 60 -10.05 4.98 16.50
C LEU A 60 -10.62 4.99 17.93
N PRO A 61 -11.96 5.03 18.08
CA PRO A 61 -12.63 5.06 19.37
C PRO A 61 -12.48 3.76 20.17
#